data_AF-A0A9Q1IMM0-F1
#
_entry.id   AF-A0A9Q1IMM0-F1
#
_cell.length_a   1.000
_cell.length_b   1.000
_cell.length_c   1.000
_cell.angle_alpha   90.00
_cell.angle_beta   90.00
_cell.angle_gamma   90.00
#
_symmetry.space_group_name_H-M   'P 1'
#
loop_
_entity.id
_entity.type
_entity.pdbx_description
1 polymer ?
#
loop_
_entity_poly.entity_id
_entity_poly.type
_entity_poly.pdbx_seq_one_letter_code
_entity_poly.pdbx_strand_id
1 'polypeptide(L)'
;MVSPLKAGERIIFIHEAVNSIQELYINYVKHDGVTWDPKKLQEFQVKLHRQASELQQCIRKLKSRASHPSSYKKIKTYFKRLLLESKNYSTSDWEAVRAEVLIHLRRLDILGSVEQ
;
A
#
# COMPACT_ATOMS: atom_id res chain seq x y z
N MET A 1 0.47 18.87 -16.88
CA MET A 1 0.39 19.40 -15.50
C MET A 1 -0.63 18.53 -14.77
N VAL A 2 -0.21 17.67 -13.84
CA VAL A 2 -1.14 16.85 -13.04
C VAL A 2 -1.66 17.74 -11.93
N SER A 3 -2.96 18.03 -11.90
CA SER A 3 -3.58 18.80 -10.83
C SER A 3 -3.39 18.09 -9.48
N PRO A 4 -3.15 18.83 -8.38
CA PRO A 4 -3.02 18.23 -7.05
C PRO A 4 -4.28 17.44 -6.69
N LEU A 5 -4.10 16.24 -6.12
CA LEU A 5 -5.21 15.42 -5.64
C LEU A 5 -5.97 16.15 -4.53
N LYS A 6 -7.30 16.17 -4.59
CA LYS A 6 -8.15 16.66 -3.49
C LYS A 6 -8.01 15.75 -2.27
N ALA A 7 -8.34 16.26 -1.08
CA ALA A 7 -8.22 15.51 0.18
C ALA A 7 -8.87 14.11 0.14
N GLY A 8 -10.10 14.02 -0.38
CA GLY A 8 -10.77 12.72 -0.53
C GLY A 8 -10.09 11.78 -1.51
N GLU A 9 -9.54 12.31 -2.61
CA GLU A 9 -8.77 11.53 -3.58
C GLU A 9 -7.44 11.05 -3.00
N ARG A 10 -6.79 11.85 -2.13
CA ARG A 10 -5.59 11.45 -1.39
C ARG A 10 -5.88 10.29 -0.43
N ILE A 11 -6.95 10.38 0.35
CA ILE A 11 -7.34 9.32 1.28
C ILE A 11 -7.62 8.01 0.53
N ILE A 12 -8.36 8.08 -0.58
CA ILE A 12 -8.62 6.91 -1.44
C ILE A 12 -7.31 6.36 -2.01
N PHE A 13 -6.42 7.21 -2.50
CA PHE A 13 -5.12 6.80 -3.03
C PHE A 13 -4.27 6.07 -1.97
N ILE A 14 -4.17 6.64 -0.77
CA ILE A 14 -3.37 6.08 0.33
C ILE A 14 -3.95 4.73 0.76
N HIS A 15 -5.27 4.63 0.92
CA HIS A 15 -5.94 3.36 1.25
C HIS A 15 -5.59 2.25 0.26
N GLU A 16 -5.67 2.53 -1.04
CA GLU A 16 -5.45 1.50 -2.06
C GLU A 16 -3.99 1.06 -2.13
N ALA A 17 -3.05 1.98 -1.90
CA ALA A 17 -1.64 1.64 -1.80
C ALA A 17 -1.35 0.79 -0.55
N VAL A 18 -1.88 1.19 0.61
CA VAL A 18 -1.74 0.43 1.87
C VAL A 18 -2.38 -0.95 1.74
N ASN A 19 -3.56 -1.07 1.15
CA ASN A 19 -4.23 -2.36 0.96
C ASN A 19 -3.45 -3.26 -0.01
N SER A 20 -2.86 -2.71 -1.06
CA SER A 20 -2.02 -3.46 -1.99
C SER A 20 -0.73 -3.97 -1.33
N ILE A 21 -0.10 -3.15 -0.48
CA ILE A 21 1.06 -3.55 0.33
C ILE A 21 0.64 -4.62 1.35
N GLN A 22 -0.52 -4.47 1.98
CA GLN A 22 -1.07 -5.47 2.90
C GLN A 22 -1.25 -6.82 2.20
N GLU A 23 -1.85 -6.86 1.01
CA GLU A 23 -2.00 -8.08 0.23
C GLU A 23 -0.64 -8.74 -0.04
N LEU A 24 0.37 -7.97 -0.43
CA LEU A 24 1.72 -8.46 -0.67
C LEU A 24 2.33 -9.13 0.56
N TYR A 25 2.27 -8.47 1.72
CA TYR A 25 2.92 -8.95 2.94
C TYR A 25 2.13 -10.02 3.68
N ILE A 26 0.80 -10.08 3.53
CA ILE A 26 -0.03 -11.09 4.20
C ILE A 26 -0.21 -12.34 3.33
N ASN A 27 -0.41 -12.18 2.02
CA ASN A 27 -0.81 -13.29 1.15
C ASN A 27 0.35 -13.89 0.34
N TYR A 28 1.43 -13.14 0.11
CA TYR A 28 2.49 -13.56 -0.81
C TYR A 28 3.86 -13.74 -0.17
N VAL A 29 4.21 -12.93 0.84
CA VAL A 29 5.41 -13.18 1.64
C VAL A 29 5.20 -14.47 2.43
N LYS A 30 5.99 -15.49 2.12
CA LYS A 30 6.06 -16.71 2.92
C LYS A 30 7.22 -16.59 3.92
N HIS A 31 7.00 -17.03 5.15
CA HIS A 31 8.01 -16.96 6.21
C HIS A 31 9.28 -17.76 5.91
N ASP A 32 9.20 -18.77 5.04
CA ASP A 32 10.33 -19.58 4.56
C ASP A 32 11.05 -18.97 3.34
N GLY A 33 10.45 -17.97 2.67
CA GLY A 33 11.01 -17.31 1.49
C GLY A 33 11.87 -16.09 1.78
N VAL A 34 11.91 -15.64 3.04
CA VAL A 34 12.63 -14.43 3.48
C VAL A 34 13.41 -14.67 4.76
N THR A 35 14.48 -13.91 4.97
CA THR A 35 15.32 -13.97 6.20
C THR A 35 14.92 -12.92 7.23
N TRP A 36 13.71 -12.37 7.11
CA TRP A 36 13.24 -11.26 7.94
C TRP A 36 12.88 -11.72 9.35
N ASP A 37 13.10 -10.84 10.33
CA ASP A 37 12.67 -11.05 11.71
C ASP A 37 11.14 -11.30 11.77
N PRO A 38 10.70 -12.50 12.21
CA PRO A 38 9.28 -12.85 12.17
C PRO A 38 8.40 -11.95 13.02
N LYS A 39 8.91 -11.46 14.16
CA LYS A 39 8.16 -10.58 15.06
C LYS A 39 7.98 -9.21 14.42
N LYS A 40 9.02 -8.63 13.82
CA LYS A 40 8.93 -7.36 13.09
C LYS A 40 8.02 -7.46 11.87
N LEU A 41 8.05 -8.58 11.16
CA LEU A 41 7.16 -8.84 10.03
C LEU A 41 5.69 -8.88 10.50
N GLN A 42 5.40 -9.61 11.58
CA GLN A 42 4.06 -9.67 12.16
C GLN A 42 3.58 -8.29 12.64
N GLU A 43 4.42 -7.54 13.36
CA GLU A 43 4.11 -6.18 13.81
C GLU A 43 3.80 -5.25 12.63
N PHE A 44 4.54 -5.39 11.53
CA PHE A 44 4.30 -4.62 10.31
C PHE A 44 2.97 -4.99 9.64
N GLN A 45 2.66 -6.28 9.50
CA GLN A 45 1.37 -6.76 8.97
C GLN A 45 0.18 -6.25 9.80
N VAL A 46 0.28 -6.27 11.13
CA VAL A 46 -0.76 -5.74 12.03
C VAL A 46 -0.96 -4.24 11.83
N LYS A 47 0.12 -3.47 11.71
CA LYS A 47 0.05 -2.02 11.44
C LYS A 47 -0.60 -1.72 10.09
N LEU A 48 -0.25 -2.46 9.04
CA LEU A 48 -0.88 -2.33 7.72
C LEU A 48 -2.38 -2.59 7.78
N HIS A 49 -2.77 -3.71 8.42
CA HIS A 49 -4.18 -4.06 8.58
C HIS A 49 -4.98 -2.98 9.31
N ARG A 50 -4.42 -2.45 10.40
CA ARG A 50 -5.03 -1.36 11.16
C ARG A 50 -5.19 -0.10 10.30
N GLN A 51 -4.12 0.34 9.61
CA GLN A 51 -4.16 1.53 8.75
C GLN A 51 -5.18 1.39 7.62
N ALA A 52 -5.25 0.22 6.96
CA ALA A 52 -6.25 -0.04 5.92
C ALA A 52 -7.68 0.07 6.47
N SER A 53 -7.95 -0.54 7.62
CA SER A 53 -9.26 -0.48 8.28
C SER A 53 -9.69 0.95 8.66
N GLU A 54 -8.78 1.73 9.26
CA GLU A 54 -9.04 3.12 9.65
C GLU A 54 -9.31 4.01 8.40
N LEU A 55 -8.50 3.88 7.36
CA LEU A 55 -8.70 4.60 6.09
C LEU A 55 -10.02 4.21 5.40
N GLN A 56 -10.40 2.93 5.45
CA GLN A 56 -11.66 2.47 4.89
C GLN A 56 -12.87 3.09 5.60
N GLN A 57 -12.79 3.30 6.91
CA GLN A 57 -13.83 4.03 7.66
C GLN A 57 -13.94 5.49 7.20
N CYS A 58 -12.80 6.16 6.96
CA CYS A 58 -12.78 7.51 6.39
C CYS A 58 -13.41 7.54 5.00
N ILE A 59 -13.09 6.59 4.13
CA ILE A 59 -13.66 6.49 2.77
C ILE A 59 -15.17 6.28 2.83
N ARG A 60 -15.68 5.44 3.74
CA ARG A 60 -17.14 5.24 3.90
C ARG A 60 -17.86 6.55 4.22
N LYS A 61 -17.25 7.42 5.02
CA LYS A 61 -17.78 8.77 5.32
C LYS A 61 -17.69 9.72 4.11
N LEU A 62 -16.67 9.55 3.26
CA LEU A 62 -16.43 10.37 2.07
C LEU A 62 -17.28 9.98 0.85
N LYS A 63 -17.76 8.74 0.76
CA LYS A 63 -18.46 8.17 -0.42
C LYS A 63 -19.76 8.89 -0.83
N SER A 64 -20.24 9.89 -0.08
CA SER A 64 -21.28 10.82 -0.55
C SER A 64 -20.76 11.93 -1.49
N ARG A 65 -19.44 12.13 -1.64
CA ARG A 65 -18.85 13.32 -2.31
C ARG A 65 -17.58 13.10 -3.17
N ALA A 66 -16.94 11.92 -3.18
CA ALA A 66 -15.64 11.73 -3.85
C ALA A 66 -15.69 10.70 -5.01
N SER A 67 -15.14 11.07 -6.17
CA SER A 67 -14.89 10.14 -7.29
C SER A 67 -13.52 9.46 -7.14
N HIS A 68 -13.38 8.25 -7.70
CA HIS A 68 -12.07 7.60 -7.76
C HIS A 68 -11.14 8.36 -8.74
N PRO A 69 -9.95 8.81 -8.31
CA PRO A 69 -9.03 9.51 -9.20
C PRO A 69 -8.54 8.58 -10.32
N SER A 70 -8.25 9.11 -11.51
CA SER A 70 -7.81 8.32 -12.68
C SER A 70 -6.49 7.57 -12.43
N SER A 71 -5.65 8.05 -11.50
CA SER A 71 -4.42 7.40 -11.03
C SER A 71 -4.68 6.09 -10.28
N TYR A 72 -5.90 5.87 -9.78
CA TYR A 72 -6.32 4.64 -9.09
C TYR A 72 -6.01 3.38 -9.88
N LYS A 73 -6.40 3.36 -11.17
CA LYS A 73 -6.21 2.19 -12.04
C LYS A 73 -4.72 1.86 -12.21
N LYS A 74 -3.86 2.87 -12.26
CA LYS A 74 -2.41 2.69 -12.46
C LYS A 74 -1.75 2.01 -11.24
N ILE A 75 -2.09 2.44 -10.03
CA ILE A 75 -1.59 1.83 -8.78
C ILE A 75 -2.03 0.38 -8.68
N LYS A 76 -3.34 0.15 -8.88
CA LYS A 76 -3.91 -1.19 -8.81
C LYS A 76 -3.24 -2.14 -9.80
N THR A 77 -3.02 -1.69 -11.03
CA THR A 77 -2.31 -2.48 -12.04
C THR A 77 -0.86 -2.74 -11.64
N TYR A 78 -0.15 -1.72 -11.15
CA TYR A 78 1.24 -1.85 -10.74
C TYR A 78 1.42 -2.87 -9.60
N PHE A 79 0.65 -2.74 -8.51
CA PHE A 79 0.74 -3.71 -7.42
C PHE A 79 0.23 -5.07 -7.83
N LYS A 80 -0.85 -5.17 -8.63
CA LYS A 80 -1.30 -6.46 -9.17
C LYS A 80 -0.19 -7.17 -9.96
N ARG A 81 0.61 -6.45 -10.75
CA ARG A 81 1.76 -7.03 -11.44
C ARG A 81 2.79 -7.56 -10.45
N LEU A 82 3.16 -6.76 -9.46
CA LEU A 82 4.07 -7.15 -8.39
C LEU A 82 3.62 -8.43 -7.65
N LEU A 83 2.31 -8.54 -7.38
CA LEU A 83 1.70 -9.71 -6.72
C LEU A 83 1.69 -10.95 -7.63
N LEU A 84 1.54 -10.78 -8.95
CA LEU A 84 1.54 -11.90 -9.89
C LEU A 84 2.94 -12.49 -10.07
N GLU A 85 3.96 -11.62 -10.07
CA GLU A 85 5.37 -11.99 -10.23
C GLU A 85 5.94 -12.65 -8.96
N SER A 86 5.36 -12.40 -7.79
CA SER A 86 5.92 -12.82 -6.50
C SER A 86 5.90 -14.32 -6.19
N LYS A 87 5.29 -15.15 -7.05
CA LYS A 87 5.23 -16.61 -6.85
C LYS A 87 6.60 -17.29 -6.91
N ASN A 88 7.56 -16.70 -7.62
CA ASN A 88 8.88 -17.27 -7.86
C ASN A 88 10.01 -16.39 -7.32
N TYR A 89 9.70 -15.46 -6.41
CA TYR A 89 10.69 -14.56 -5.85
C TYR A 89 11.69 -15.32 -4.97
N SER A 90 12.96 -15.12 -5.28
CA SER A 90 14.08 -15.44 -4.41
C SER A 90 14.12 -14.49 -3.21
N THR A 91 14.97 -14.80 -2.23
CA THR A 91 15.20 -13.89 -1.09
C THR A 91 15.68 -12.51 -1.54
N SER A 92 16.54 -12.41 -2.57
CA SER A 92 16.99 -11.12 -3.10
C SER A 92 15.86 -10.34 -3.77
N ASP A 93 14.93 -11.01 -4.46
CA ASP A 93 13.78 -10.36 -5.08
C ASP A 93 12.87 -9.74 -4.00
N TRP A 94 12.67 -10.47 -2.88
CA TRP A 94 11.92 -9.94 -1.74
C TRP A 94 12.58 -8.73 -1.08
N GLU A 95 13.91 -8.68 -0.98
CA GLU A 95 14.60 -7.50 -0.47
C GLU A 95 14.46 -6.28 -1.40
N ALA A 96 14.50 -6.50 -2.71
CA ALA A 96 14.23 -5.44 -3.69
C ALA A 96 12.80 -4.89 -3.53
N VAL A 97 11.82 -5.79 -3.43
CA VAL A 97 10.42 -5.46 -3.15
C VAL A 97 10.28 -4.68 -1.83
N ARG A 98 10.96 -5.10 -0.77
CA ARG A 98 10.94 -4.43 0.52
C ARG A 98 11.49 -3.00 0.45
N ALA A 99 12.58 -2.80 -0.28
CA ALA A 99 13.14 -1.47 -0.52
C ALA A 99 12.18 -0.57 -1.30
N GLU A 100 11.51 -1.11 -2.33
CA GLU A 100 10.53 -0.37 -3.12
C GLU A 100 9.29 0.00 -2.29
N VAL A 101 8.80 -0.93 -1.46
CA VAL A 101 7.69 -0.68 -0.52
C VAL A 101 8.05 0.42 0.48
N LEU A 102 9.27 0.45 1.01
CA LEU A 102 9.73 1.52 1.90
C LEU A 102 9.69 2.90 1.21
N ILE A 103 10.08 2.98 -0.06
CA ILE A 103 10.01 4.21 -0.85
C ILE A 103 8.55 4.65 -1.00
N HIS A 104 7.64 3.72 -1.33
CA HIS A 104 6.22 4.03 -1.45
C HIS A 104 5.62 4.51 -0.13
N LEU A 105 5.90 3.84 0.99
CA LEU A 105 5.42 4.26 2.31
C LEU A 105 5.89 5.67 2.68
N ARG A 106 7.15 6.02 2.41
CA ARG A 106 7.66 7.38 2.62
C ARG A 106 6.93 8.42 1.77
N ARG A 107 6.60 8.08 0.52
CA ARG A 107 5.80 8.98 -0.36
C ARG A 107 4.36 9.13 0.12
N LEU A 108 3.77 8.06 0.66
CA LEU A 108 2.42 8.09 1.24
C LEU A 108 2.39 8.94 2.51
N ASP A 109 3.42 8.86 3.34
CA ASP A 109 3.57 9.69 4.55
C ASP A 109 3.57 11.18 4.16
N ILE A 110 4.41 11.58 3.21
CA ILE A 110 4.43 12.95 2.67
C ILE A 110 3.04 13.35 2.15
N LEU A 111 2.37 12.48 1.39
CA LEU A 111 1.03 12.76 0.84
C LEU A 111 -0.05 12.92 1.93
N GLY A 112 0.09 12.20 3.04
CA GLY A 112 -0.79 12.27 4.21
C GLY A 112 -0.52 13.48 5.10
N SER A 113 0.73 13.96 5.14
CA SER A 113 1.17 15.10 5.95
C SER A 113 1.00 16.46 5.29
N VAL A 114 0.55 16.54 4.03
CA VAL A 114 0.25 17.84 3.41
C VAL A 114 -0.95 18.48 4.11
N GLU A 115 -0.66 19.48 4.96
CA GLU A 115 -1.65 20.35 5.60
C GLU A 115 -2.52 21.05 4.55
N GLN A 116 -3.80 21.24 4.86
CA GLN A 116 -4.78 21.95 4.03
C GLN A 116 -4.88 23.41 4.45
#